data_AF-V4JEA6-F1
#
_entry.id   AF-V4JEA6-F1
#
_cell.length_a   1.000
_cell.length_b   1.000
_cell.length_c   1.000
_cell.angle_alpha   90.00
_cell.angle_beta   90.00
_cell.angle_gamma   90.00
#
_symmetry.space_group_name_H-M   'P 1'
#
loop_
_entity.id
_entity.type
_entity.pdbx_description
1 polymer ?
#
loop_
_entity_poly.entity_id
_entity_poly.type
_entity_poly.pdbx_seq_one_letter_code
_entity_poly.pdbx_strand_id
1 'polypeptide(L)'
;MKLINLSLTIAACYFSTNANAIEYMSYGSFNDPIQYNYHIQDCNGSISQGYGYGYYGKGVKFHRNGNVTTPTCQWKGRTELYANKLQDVPLNEYRWYGFSFKVADDSALDGPVLGDRYAIIQQFWSPTAATGPKMEFYLSKLTGKLTLNFKHSIKCSYSNASQFVNSEGESLCGNERNNRKIYFKSIPVEKGKWYYVRMGISADAPLNGKTVANGDIRAAVKQQGGSWQAFSYYGPNGRTNYFKTFTHELTANGRSVQPNSFKFGWYGPARPNSSGVIYFDEVYSNSYFGGLPSQYRN
;
A
#
# COMPACT_ATOMS: atom_id res chain seq x y z
N MET A 1 -8.22 50.59 27.85
CA MET A 1 -8.96 49.71 26.92
C MET A 1 -8.05 48.54 26.57
N LYS A 2 -8.29 47.36 27.16
CA LYS A 2 -7.46 46.15 26.92
C LYS A 2 -7.87 45.54 25.58
N LEU A 3 -7.00 45.58 24.59
CA LEU A 3 -7.15 44.85 23.34
C LEU A 3 -6.97 43.36 23.63
N ILE A 4 -8.07 42.61 23.52
CA ILE A 4 -8.08 41.16 23.50
C ILE A 4 -7.48 40.75 22.16
N ASN A 5 -6.26 40.20 22.18
CA ASN A 5 -5.67 39.54 21.03
C ASN A 5 -6.38 38.19 20.85
N LEU A 6 -7.49 38.19 20.11
CA LEU A 6 -8.09 37.00 19.52
C LEU A 6 -7.22 36.59 18.33
N SER A 7 -6.15 35.83 18.59
CA SER A 7 -5.46 35.10 17.54
C SER A 7 -6.41 34.01 17.03
N LEU A 8 -7.17 34.32 15.98
CA LEU A 8 -7.84 33.33 15.16
C LEU A 8 -6.75 32.48 14.50
N THR A 9 -6.36 31.38 15.13
CA THR A 9 -5.65 30.29 14.45
C THR A 9 -6.60 29.70 13.43
N ILE A 10 -6.60 30.28 12.23
CA ILE A 10 -7.09 29.59 11.05
C ILE A 10 -6.24 28.33 10.97
N ALA A 11 -6.87 27.18 11.18
CA ALA A 11 -6.26 25.86 11.04
C ALA A 11 -5.87 25.67 9.57
N ALA A 12 -4.76 26.29 9.17
CA ALA A 12 -4.12 26.02 7.91
C ALA A 12 -3.79 24.54 7.89
N CYS A 13 -4.14 23.86 6.79
CA CYS A 13 -3.50 22.60 6.45
C CYS A 13 -1.99 22.85 6.43
N TYR A 14 -1.31 22.60 7.55
CA TYR A 14 0.10 22.29 7.54
C TYR A 14 0.22 20.90 6.90
N PHE A 15 0.10 20.86 5.57
CA PHE A 15 1.19 20.25 4.84
C PHE A 15 2.37 21.17 5.15
N SER A 16 3.25 20.77 6.06
CA SER A 16 4.58 21.27 5.88
C SER A 16 5.01 20.73 4.52
N THR A 17 5.20 21.61 3.55
CA THR A 17 5.95 21.35 2.31
C THR A 17 7.31 20.68 2.60
N ASN A 18 7.72 20.71 3.86
CA ASN A 18 8.55 19.71 4.52
C ASN A 18 7.87 18.33 4.59
N ALA A 19 7.61 17.67 3.46
CA ALA A 19 7.95 16.26 3.40
C ALA A 19 9.48 16.19 3.49
N ASN A 20 10.04 16.54 4.65
CA ASN A 20 11.47 16.49 4.90
C ASN A 20 11.81 15.01 5.04
N ALA A 21 12.09 14.36 3.90
CA ALA A 21 12.81 13.12 3.87
C ALA A 21 14.27 13.44 4.24
N ILE A 22 14.75 12.98 5.40
CA ILE A 22 16.06 13.37 5.96
C ILE A 22 16.98 12.15 6.02
N GLU A 23 17.90 11.86 5.08
CA GLU A 23 19.02 10.85 5.11
C GLU A 23 18.84 9.30 4.96
N TYR A 24 19.01 8.70 3.78
CA TYR A 24 18.84 7.24 3.59
C TYR A 24 20.14 6.59 3.99
N MET A 25 20.05 5.53 4.79
CA MET A 25 21.16 4.61 5.00
C MET A 25 20.77 3.23 4.50
N SER A 26 21.62 2.63 3.68
CA SER A 26 21.94 1.22 3.88
C SER A 26 23.46 1.07 3.94
N TYR A 27 23.90 0.08 4.71
CA TYR A 27 25.29 -0.22 5.04
C TYR A 27 26.25 -0.21 3.83
N GLY A 28 26.78 0.97 3.50
CA GLY A 28 28.09 1.11 2.86
C GLY A 28 28.18 1.26 1.34
N SER A 29 27.11 1.60 0.59
CA SER A 29 27.22 2.28 -0.73
C SER A 29 25.88 2.44 -1.47
N PHE A 30 25.38 3.68 -1.58
CA PHE A 30 24.52 4.15 -2.68
C PHE A 30 25.20 5.36 -3.31
N ASN A 31 25.93 5.18 -4.41
CA ASN A 31 26.50 6.32 -5.14
C ASN A 31 25.54 6.94 -6.15
N ASP A 32 24.33 6.37 -6.33
CA ASP A 32 23.39 6.85 -7.34
C ASP A 32 22.10 7.43 -6.75
N PRO A 33 21.78 8.71 -7.06
CA PRO A 33 20.78 9.47 -6.33
C PRO A 33 19.36 8.93 -6.23
N ILE A 34 18.83 7.97 -6.97
CA ILE A 34 17.37 7.88 -7.17
C ILE A 34 16.70 9.19 -7.64
N GLN A 35 16.89 9.45 -8.93
CA GLN A 35 16.03 10.37 -9.69
C GLN A 35 14.58 9.83 -9.69
N TYR A 36 13.64 10.57 -9.13
CA TYR A 36 12.22 10.19 -9.12
C TYR A 36 11.32 11.36 -9.52
N ASN A 37 10.30 11.06 -10.32
CA ASN A 37 9.10 11.87 -10.40
C ASN A 37 8.23 11.54 -9.18
N TYR A 38 7.97 12.52 -8.32
CA TYR A 38 7.03 12.39 -7.22
C TYR A 38 5.86 13.33 -7.42
N HIS A 39 4.69 12.89 -6.95
CA HIS A 39 3.47 13.68 -6.93
C HIS A 39 3.10 13.93 -5.47
N ILE A 40 3.37 15.13 -4.96
CA ILE A 40 2.80 15.56 -3.67
C ILE A 40 1.55 16.35 -4.00
N GLN A 41 0.42 15.93 -3.44
CA GLN A 41 -0.83 16.65 -3.57
C GLN A 41 -1.12 17.38 -2.26
N ASP A 42 -1.16 18.70 -2.33
CA ASP A 42 -1.50 19.53 -1.19
C ASP A 42 -3.03 19.63 -0.97
N CYS A 43 -3.45 20.31 0.11
CA CYS A 43 -4.86 20.56 0.43
C CYS A 43 -5.55 21.53 -0.57
N ASN A 44 -4.82 22.05 -1.57
CA ASN A 44 -5.35 22.90 -2.63
C ASN A 44 -5.51 22.13 -3.95
N GLY A 45 -5.23 20.83 -3.94
CA GLY A 45 -5.29 19.99 -5.14
C GLY A 45 -4.13 20.22 -6.10
N SER A 46 -3.16 21.07 -5.75
CA SER A 46 -1.97 21.30 -6.56
C SER A 46 -1.09 20.06 -6.47
N ILE A 47 -0.91 19.41 -7.62
CA ILE A 47 0.08 18.36 -7.78
C ILE A 47 1.42 19.06 -7.97
N SER A 48 2.21 19.12 -6.92
CA SER A 48 3.62 19.47 -7.07
C SER A 48 4.31 18.27 -7.72
N GLN A 49 4.58 18.40 -9.02
CA GLN A 49 5.52 17.54 -9.73
C GLN A 49 6.91 18.12 -9.53
N GLY A 50 7.68 17.54 -8.62
CA GLY A 50 9.08 17.91 -8.48
C GLY A 50 9.94 17.01 -9.37
N TYR A 51 10.76 17.62 -10.22
CA TYR A 51 11.94 16.98 -10.81
C TYR A 51 13.11 17.22 -9.86
N GLY A 52 13.19 16.40 -8.82
CA GLY A 52 14.28 16.49 -7.83
C GLY A 52 15.39 15.51 -8.18
N TYR A 53 16.63 16.00 -8.24
CA TYR A 53 17.80 15.14 -8.07
C TYR A 53 17.77 14.59 -6.65
N GLY A 54 17.57 13.28 -6.57
CA GLY A 54 18.13 12.42 -5.54
C GLY A 54 17.55 12.50 -4.14
N TYR A 55 16.78 11.47 -3.77
CA TYR A 55 16.39 11.27 -2.38
C TYR A 55 17.50 10.54 -1.62
N TYR A 56 18.29 11.29 -0.86
CA TYR A 56 19.13 10.77 0.23
C TYR A 56 18.38 11.05 1.57
N GLY A 57 17.48 10.15 2.01
CA GLY A 57 16.41 10.30 3.06
C GLY A 57 16.12 9.18 4.14
N LYS A 58 16.05 9.43 5.48
CA LYS A 58 15.69 8.57 6.67
C LYS A 58 14.20 8.46 6.59
N GLY A 59 13.75 7.67 5.64
CA GLY A 59 12.35 7.54 5.34
C GLY A 59 11.62 8.85 5.01
N VAL A 60 10.30 8.75 4.97
CA VAL A 60 9.35 9.82 4.70
C VAL A 60 8.30 9.83 5.81
N LYS A 61 7.91 11.03 6.24
CA LYS A 61 6.83 11.22 7.22
C LYS A 61 5.58 11.73 6.54
N PHE A 62 4.49 10.97 6.64
CA PHE A 62 3.17 11.30 6.13
C PHE A 62 2.28 11.80 7.25
N HIS A 63 1.73 13.00 7.07
CA HIS A 63 0.73 13.60 7.95
C HIS A 63 -0.63 13.64 7.27
N ARG A 64 -1.68 13.25 8.00
CA ARG A 64 -3.07 13.33 7.51
C ARG A 64 -3.96 14.01 8.54
N ASN A 65 -4.42 15.22 8.22
CA ASN A 65 -5.40 15.94 9.03
C ASN A 65 -6.83 15.63 8.57
N GLY A 66 -7.73 15.41 9.51
CA GLY A 66 -9.16 15.17 9.28
C GLY A 66 -9.97 16.39 8.84
N ASN A 67 -9.41 17.59 8.95
CA ASN A 67 -10.10 18.88 8.74
C ASN A 67 -9.98 19.44 7.32
N VAL A 68 -9.92 18.58 6.31
CA VAL A 68 -9.92 19.04 4.91
C VAL A 68 -11.36 19.35 4.49
N THR A 69 -11.78 20.60 4.71
CA THR A 69 -13.12 21.12 4.38
C THR A 69 -13.21 21.77 2.99
N THR A 70 -12.14 21.77 2.18
CA THR A 70 -12.15 22.40 0.85
C THR A 70 -12.93 21.54 -0.18
N PRO A 71 -14.10 22.00 -0.68
CA PRO A 71 -14.96 21.23 -1.58
C PRO A 71 -14.37 21.02 -2.98
N THR A 72 -13.33 21.78 -3.34
CA THR A 72 -12.73 21.85 -4.68
C THR A 72 -11.61 20.85 -4.93
N CYS A 73 -11.13 20.14 -3.90
CA CYS A 73 -10.12 19.10 -4.07
C CYS A 73 -10.75 17.84 -4.69
N GLN A 74 -10.59 17.68 -6.01
CA GLN A 74 -11.05 16.51 -6.76
C GLN A 74 -10.41 15.18 -6.29
N TRP A 75 -9.35 15.23 -5.47
CA TRP A 75 -8.65 14.06 -4.94
C TRP A 75 -8.77 14.01 -3.41
N LYS A 76 -9.93 13.59 -2.93
CA LYS A 76 -10.21 13.45 -1.50
C LYS A 76 -9.34 12.33 -0.88
N GLY A 77 -8.45 12.68 0.04
CA GLY A 77 -7.84 11.73 0.98
C GLY A 77 -6.58 10.98 0.53
N ARG A 78 -5.67 11.63 -0.21
CA ARG A 78 -4.39 11.02 -0.60
C ARG A 78 -3.20 11.88 -0.16
N THR A 79 -2.21 11.25 0.47
CA THR A 79 -0.85 11.76 0.64
C THR A 79 0.09 10.60 0.34
N GLU A 80 0.49 10.42 -0.90
CA GLU A 80 1.23 9.21 -1.35
C GLU A 80 2.40 9.57 -2.27
N LEU A 81 3.42 8.72 -2.29
CA LEU A 81 4.54 8.78 -3.21
C LEU A 81 4.53 7.58 -4.17
N TYR A 82 5.11 7.78 -5.35
CA TYR A 82 5.21 6.77 -6.42
C TYR A 82 6.66 6.28 -6.51
N ALA A 83 6.89 4.99 -6.32
CA ALA A 83 8.19 4.38 -6.52
C ALA A 83 8.36 3.91 -7.99
N ASN A 84 8.39 4.85 -8.94
CA ASN A 84 8.34 4.55 -10.38
C ASN A 84 9.50 3.69 -10.92
N LYS A 85 10.66 3.69 -10.26
CA LYS A 85 11.81 2.83 -10.61
C LYS A 85 11.80 1.46 -9.91
N LEU A 86 10.86 1.25 -8.99
CA LEU A 86 10.68 -0.06 -8.38
C LEU A 86 10.08 -0.96 -9.45
N GLN A 87 10.90 -1.87 -9.96
CA GLN A 87 10.49 -2.75 -11.05
C GLN A 87 9.30 -3.61 -10.59
N ASP A 88 8.26 -3.64 -11.42
CA ASP A 88 7.11 -4.54 -11.30
C ASP A 88 7.55 -5.99 -11.51
N VAL A 89 6.68 -6.97 -11.25
CA VAL A 89 6.96 -8.38 -11.50
C VAL A 89 6.51 -8.77 -12.91
N PRO A 90 7.42 -9.07 -13.86
CA PRO A 90 7.02 -9.48 -15.19
C PRO A 90 6.17 -10.75 -15.18
N LEU A 91 5.32 -10.95 -16.19
CA LEU A 91 4.49 -12.15 -16.30
C LEU A 91 5.36 -13.42 -16.28
N ASN A 92 4.94 -14.44 -15.53
CA ASN A 92 5.68 -15.69 -15.28
C ASN A 92 6.99 -15.54 -14.50
N GLU A 93 7.31 -14.35 -14.01
CA GLU A 93 8.42 -14.16 -13.08
C GLU A 93 7.95 -14.10 -11.63
N TYR A 94 8.92 -14.07 -10.74
CA TYR A 94 8.73 -13.93 -9.32
C TYR A 94 9.48 -12.69 -8.83
N ARG A 95 8.93 -12.01 -7.81
CA ARG A 95 9.60 -10.88 -7.17
C ARG A 95 9.27 -10.77 -5.69
N TRP A 96 10.27 -10.36 -4.92
CA TRP A 96 10.14 -9.98 -3.53
C TRP A 96 10.24 -8.47 -3.38
N TYR A 97 9.41 -7.94 -2.49
CA TYR A 97 9.37 -6.55 -2.08
C TYR A 97 9.59 -6.44 -0.58
N GLY A 98 10.24 -5.37 -0.15
CA GLY A 98 10.41 -5.01 1.25
C GLY A 98 10.05 -3.55 1.47
N PHE A 99 9.40 -3.23 2.58
CA PHE A 99 9.26 -1.84 3.05
C PHE A 99 9.15 -1.81 4.56
N SER A 100 9.52 -0.69 5.18
CA SER A 100 9.33 -0.49 6.62
C SER A 100 8.38 0.67 6.90
N PHE A 101 7.69 0.61 8.04
CA PHE A 101 6.82 1.69 8.48
C PHE A 101 6.76 1.81 10.00
N LYS A 102 6.33 2.96 10.49
CA LYS A 102 6.04 3.22 11.90
C LYS A 102 4.85 4.14 12.03
N VAL A 103 3.87 3.76 12.83
CA VAL A 103 2.73 4.63 13.17
C VAL A 103 3.08 5.44 14.40
N ALA A 104 3.18 6.77 14.28
CA ALA A 104 3.42 7.63 15.44
C ALA A 104 2.12 8.18 16.03
N ASP A 105 1.13 8.44 15.20
CA ASP A 105 -0.20 8.86 15.62
C ASP A 105 -1.26 8.14 14.79
N ASP A 106 -2.19 7.49 15.48
CA ASP A 106 -3.31 6.73 14.92
C ASP A 106 -4.66 7.37 15.22
N SER A 107 -4.70 8.61 15.73
CA SER A 107 -5.92 9.31 16.13
C SER A 107 -6.86 9.58 14.95
N ALA A 108 -6.32 9.61 13.73
CA ALA A 108 -7.09 9.70 12.49
C ALA A 108 -7.70 8.38 11.99
N LEU A 109 -7.38 7.26 12.62
CA LEU A 109 -7.95 5.94 12.33
C LEU A 109 -9.04 5.60 13.35
N ASP A 110 -10.15 5.04 12.87
CA ASP A 110 -11.23 4.50 13.68
C ASP A 110 -11.54 3.05 13.27
N GLY A 111 -12.37 2.37 14.06
CA GLY A 111 -12.79 1.01 13.77
C GLY A 111 -14.03 0.91 12.87
N PRO A 112 -14.38 -0.32 12.45
CA PRO A 112 -15.44 -0.57 11.47
C PRO A 112 -16.85 -0.12 11.91
N VAL A 113 -17.02 0.28 13.18
CA VAL A 113 -18.30 0.74 13.75
C VAL A 113 -18.68 2.16 13.29
N LEU A 114 -17.72 2.98 12.88
CA LEU A 114 -17.95 4.38 12.49
C LEU A 114 -17.33 4.67 11.12
N GLY A 115 -17.82 3.97 10.09
CA GLY A 115 -17.51 4.22 8.68
C GLY A 115 -16.02 4.12 8.33
N ASP A 116 -15.55 2.90 8.05
CA ASP A 116 -14.26 2.54 7.41
C ASP A 116 -13.20 3.65 7.34
N ARG A 117 -12.69 4.09 8.49
CA ARG A 117 -11.54 5.00 8.56
C ARG A 117 -10.27 4.17 8.58
N TYR A 118 -9.62 4.11 7.42
CA TYR A 118 -8.39 3.36 7.21
C TYR A 118 -7.35 4.24 6.51
N ALA A 119 -6.10 3.83 6.63
CA ALA A 119 -5.01 4.31 5.79
C ALA A 119 -4.48 3.14 4.98
N ILE A 120 -4.69 3.11 3.67
CA ILE A 120 -3.87 2.31 2.77
C ILE A 120 -2.50 2.94 2.78
N ILE A 121 -1.53 2.17 3.27
CA ILE A 121 -0.17 2.63 3.50
C ILE A 121 0.78 2.20 2.39
N GLN A 122 0.44 1.11 1.70
CA GLN A 122 1.10 0.65 0.49
C GLN A 122 0.05 0.10 -0.46
N GLN A 123 0.17 0.39 -1.75
CA GLN A 123 -0.67 -0.23 -2.78
C GLN A 123 0.08 -0.46 -4.09
N PHE A 124 -0.23 -1.58 -4.75
CA PHE A 124 0.03 -1.77 -6.17
C PHE A 124 -1.19 -1.30 -6.96
N TRP A 125 -1.00 -0.23 -7.74
CA TRP A 125 -2.06 0.39 -8.52
C TRP A 125 -1.85 0.20 -10.02
N SER A 126 -2.88 -0.25 -10.74
CA SER A 126 -2.88 -0.25 -12.20
C SER A 126 -3.56 1.02 -12.74
N PRO A 127 -2.90 1.81 -13.62
CA PRO A 127 -3.38 3.12 -14.08
C PRO A 127 -4.61 3.06 -14.98
N THR A 128 -4.96 1.90 -15.55
CA THR A 128 -6.23 1.75 -16.28
C THR A 128 -7.39 1.84 -15.29
N ALA A 129 -8.24 2.86 -15.42
CA ALA A 129 -9.27 3.26 -14.46
C ALA A 129 -10.25 2.15 -14.00
N ALA A 130 -10.25 0.98 -14.65
CA ALA A 130 -11.12 -0.16 -14.35
C ALA A 130 -10.42 -1.31 -13.61
N THR A 131 -9.22 -1.12 -13.02
CA THR A 131 -8.48 -2.20 -12.35
C THR A 131 -8.09 -1.93 -10.90
N GLY A 132 -8.17 -0.67 -10.42
CA GLY A 132 -8.00 -0.32 -9.01
C GLY A 132 -6.67 -0.78 -8.37
N PRO A 133 -6.56 -0.69 -7.03
CA PRO A 133 -5.48 -1.29 -6.27
C PRO A 133 -5.65 -2.81 -6.17
N LYS A 134 -4.63 -3.54 -6.63
CA LYS A 134 -4.61 -5.00 -6.61
C LYS A 134 -4.20 -5.55 -5.27
N MET A 135 -3.14 -5.01 -4.69
CA MET A 135 -2.63 -5.44 -3.40
C MET A 135 -2.48 -4.21 -2.55
N GLU A 136 -2.93 -4.32 -1.31
CA GLU A 136 -2.94 -3.22 -0.35
C GLU A 136 -2.50 -3.69 1.02
N PHE A 137 -1.60 -2.93 1.62
CA PHE A 137 -1.45 -2.92 3.07
C PHE A 137 -2.17 -1.70 3.62
N TYR A 138 -3.01 -1.91 4.62
CA TYR A 138 -3.74 -0.81 5.26
C TYR A 138 -3.82 -0.93 6.77
N LEU A 139 -3.81 0.22 7.43
CA LEU A 139 -3.99 0.37 8.86
C LEU A 139 -5.44 0.69 9.19
N SER A 140 -5.96 0.06 10.23
CA SER A 140 -7.28 0.35 10.81
C SER A 140 -7.31 -0.05 12.29
N LYS A 141 -8.37 0.34 13.02
CA LYS A 141 -8.57 -0.08 14.41
C LYS A 141 -9.63 -1.17 14.52
N LEU A 142 -9.24 -2.43 14.65
CA LEU A 142 -10.19 -3.51 14.94
C LEU A 142 -10.40 -3.60 16.45
N THR A 143 -11.65 -3.46 16.91
CA THR A 143 -12.02 -3.46 18.34
C THR A 143 -11.14 -2.54 19.20
N GLY A 144 -10.79 -1.36 18.65
CA GLY A 144 -9.96 -0.36 19.32
C GLY A 144 -8.45 -0.62 19.23
N LYS A 145 -8.01 -1.76 18.71
CA LYS A 145 -6.60 -2.10 18.54
C LYS A 145 -6.13 -1.75 17.14
N LEU A 146 -5.00 -1.06 17.04
CA LEU A 146 -4.35 -0.76 15.76
C LEU A 146 -3.88 -2.06 15.11
N THR A 147 -4.22 -2.23 13.83
CA THR A 147 -3.90 -3.44 13.06
C THR A 147 -3.35 -3.07 11.70
N LEU A 148 -2.37 -3.85 11.24
CA LEU A 148 -1.98 -3.91 9.85
C LEU A 148 -2.76 -5.03 9.16
N ASN A 149 -3.34 -4.69 8.01
CA ASN A 149 -4.17 -5.57 7.22
C ASN A 149 -3.55 -5.72 5.83
N PHE A 150 -3.73 -6.89 5.23
CA PHE A 150 -3.32 -7.17 3.86
C PHE A 150 -4.54 -7.66 3.07
N LYS A 151 -4.73 -7.09 1.87
CA LYS A 151 -5.84 -7.42 0.99
C LYS A 151 -5.35 -7.54 -0.44
N HIS A 152 -5.94 -8.49 -1.16
CA HIS A 152 -5.82 -8.63 -2.60
C HIS A 152 -7.17 -8.47 -3.29
N SER A 153 -7.19 -7.79 -4.43
CA SER A 153 -8.37 -7.57 -5.26
C SER A 153 -8.18 -8.27 -6.60
N ILE A 154 -9.13 -9.12 -6.96
CA ILE A 154 -9.19 -9.82 -8.24
C ILE A 154 -10.27 -9.18 -9.09
N LYS A 155 -9.96 -8.83 -10.33
CA LYS A 155 -10.98 -8.40 -11.29
C LYS A 155 -11.78 -9.59 -11.82
N CYS A 156 -13.09 -9.45 -11.84
CA CYS A 156 -14.04 -10.49 -12.24
C CYS A 156 -14.97 -10.08 -13.38
N SER A 157 -14.70 -8.94 -14.01
CA SER A 157 -15.45 -8.48 -15.19
C SER A 157 -14.94 -9.06 -16.52
N TYR A 158 -14.07 -10.08 -16.48
CA TYR A 158 -13.69 -10.86 -17.65
C TYR A 158 -14.88 -11.67 -18.16
N SER A 159 -15.02 -11.81 -19.48
CA SER A 159 -16.14 -12.57 -20.09
C SER A 159 -16.20 -14.03 -19.63
N ASN A 160 -15.06 -14.59 -19.24
CA ASN A 160 -14.88 -15.94 -18.73
C ASN A 160 -14.42 -15.96 -17.26
N ALA A 161 -14.75 -14.94 -16.45
CA ALA A 161 -14.30 -14.87 -15.07
C ALA A 161 -14.75 -16.07 -14.21
N SER A 162 -15.95 -16.60 -14.46
CA SER A 162 -16.57 -17.66 -13.66
C SER A 162 -15.86 -19.02 -13.76
N GLN A 163 -15.13 -19.29 -14.85
CA GLN A 163 -14.37 -20.53 -15.02
C GLN A 163 -13.00 -20.51 -14.33
N PHE A 164 -12.56 -19.35 -13.84
CA PHE A 164 -11.24 -19.24 -13.22
C PHE A 164 -11.24 -19.85 -11.83
N VAL A 165 -10.36 -20.84 -11.64
CA VAL A 165 -10.04 -21.44 -10.35
C VAL A 165 -8.57 -21.22 -10.04
N ASN A 166 -8.20 -21.26 -8.75
CA ASN A 166 -6.80 -21.37 -8.40
C ASN A 166 -6.34 -22.83 -8.42
N SER A 167 -5.03 -23.05 -8.30
CA SER A 167 -4.43 -24.39 -8.23
C SER A 167 -4.90 -25.23 -7.02
N GLU A 168 -5.65 -24.64 -6.08
CA GLU A 168 -6.22 -25.30 -4.91
C GLU A 168 -7.71 -25.68 -5.10
N GLY A 169 -8.27 -25.43 -6.28
CA GLY A 169 -9.67 -25.73 -6.63
C GLY A 169 -10.67 -24.65 -6.20
N GLU A 170 -10.21 -23.54 -5.62
CA GLU A 170 -11.07 -22.44 -5.22
C GLU A 170 -11.45 -21.57 -6.43
N SER A 171 -12.75 -21.28 -6.62
CA SER A 171 -13.20 -20.32 -7.62
C SER A 171 -12.66 -18.92 -7.32
N LEU A 172 -11.95 -18.29 -8.26
CA LEU A 172 -11.35 -16.98 -8.07
C LEU A 172 -12.33 -15.83 -8.13
N CYS A 173 -13.42 -15.97 -8.87
CA CYS A 173 -14.43 -14.93 -9.02
C CYS A 173 -15.79 -15.32 -8.44
N GLY A 174 -16.08 -16.61 -8.25
CA GLY A 174 -17.37 -17.06 -7.71
C GLY A 174 -18.54 -16.39 -8.42
N ASN A 175 -19.44 -15.79 -7.63
CA ASN A 175 -20.61 -15.04 -8.12
C ASN A 175 -20.35 -13.52 -8.26
N GLU A 176 -19.13 -13.05 -8.03
CA GLU A 176 -18.78 -11.62 -8.11
C GLU A 176 -18.73 -11.15 -9.55
N ARG A 177 -19.50 -10.10 -9.88
CA ARG A 177 -19.57 -9.56 -11.25
C ARG A 177 -18.43 -8.61 -11.61
N ASN A 178 -17.85 -7.95 -10.60
CA ASN A 178 -16.90 -6.86 -10.82
C ASN A 178 -15.53 -7.15 -10.23
N ASN A 179 -15.43 -7.30 -8.91
CA ASN A 179 -14.18 -7.59 -8.23
C ASN A 179 -14.44 -8.47 -7.01
N ARG A 180 -13.57 -9.45 -6.78
CA ARG A 180 -13.52 -10.22 -5.53
C ARG A 180 -12.40 -9.68 -4.66
N LYS A 181 -12.67 -9.45 -3.37
CA LYS A 181 -11.66 -9.03 -2.39
C LYS A 181 -11.31 -10.20 -1.49
N ILE A 182 -10.02 -10.46 -1.36
CA ILE A 182 -9.43 -11.49 -0.52
C ILE A 182 -8.76 -10.81 0.66
N TYR A 183 -9.26 -11.08 1.85
CA TYR A 183 -8.75 -10.51 3.09
C TYR A 183 -7.91 -11.54 3.82
N PHE A 184 -6.70 -11.13 4.22
CA PHE A 184 -5.84 -11.93 5.07
C PHE A 184 -6.07 -11.58 6.54
N LYS A 185 -5.69 -12.50 7.43
CA LYS A 185 -5.75 -12.29 8.87
C LYS A 185 -4.96 -11.04 9.26
N SER A 186 -5.64 -10.09 9.91
CA SER A 186 -5.05 -8.87 10.44
C SER A 186 -4.01 -9.15 11.52
N ILE A 187 -2.97 -8.32 11.58
CA ILE A 187 -1.88 -8.43 12.55
C ILE A 187 -1.88 -7.18 13.43
N PRO A 188 -1.99 -7.29 14.77
CA PRO A 188 -1.88 -6.16 15.67
C PRO A 188 -0.52 -5.46 15.53
N VAL A 189 -0.53 -4.13 15.58
CA VAL A 189 0.68 -3.31 15.58
C VAL A 189 0.59 -2.23 16.64
N GLU A 190 1.74 -1.78 17.13
CA GLU A 190 1.89 -0.80 18.20
C GLU A 190 2.39 0.54 17.66
N LYS A 191 1.92 1.62 18.28
CA LYS A 191 2.46 2.94 18.00
C LYS A 191 3.92 3.07 18.42
N GLY A 192 4.67 3.88 17.69
CA GLY A 192 6.06 4.21 17.99
C GLY A 192 7.07 3.10 17.67
N LYS A 193 6.63 1.92 17.20
CA LYS A 193 7.49 0.81 16.81
C LYS A 193 7.68 0.75 15.30
N TRP A 194 8.89 0.42 14.87
CA TRP A 194 9.18 0.09 13.47
C TRP A 194 8.74 -1.33 13.14
N TYR A 195 8.13 -1.47 11.97
CA TYR A 195 7.72 -2.73 11.40
C TYR A 195 8.37 -2.91 10.03
N TYR A 196 8.83 -4.12 9.76
CA TYR A 196 9.36 -4.54 8.46
C TYR A 196 8.35 -5.45 7.79
N VAL A 197 7.94 -5.10 6.57
CA VAL A 197 7.04 -5.88 5.74
C VAL A 197 7.82 -6.47 4.58
N ARG A 198 7.57 -7.75 4.28
CA ARG A 198 8.04 -8.40 3.07
C ARG A 198 6.87 -9.01 2.32
N MET A 199 6.90 -8.92 1.00
CA MET A 199 5.86 -9.47 0.13
C MET A 199 6.48 -10.18 -1.06
N GLY A 200 6.01 -11.39 -1.32
CA GLY A 200 6.37 -12.21 -2.45
C GLY A 200 5.22 -12.30 -3.45
N ILE A 201 5.53 -12.13 -4.73
CA ILE A 201 4.56 -12.19 -5.82
C ILE A 201 5.11 -13.10 -6.92
N SER A 202 4.37 -14.16 -7.24
CA SER A 202 4.54 -14.90 -8.50
C SER A 202 3.52 -14.37 -9.51
N ALA A 203 4.02 -13.90 -10.65
CA ALA A 203 3.19 -13.27 -11.66
C ALA A 203 2.33 -14.27 -12.44
N ASP A 204 1.04 -13.97 -12.55
CA ASP A 204 0.12 -14.70 -13.42
C ASP A 204 -1.03 -13.81 -13.89
N ALA A 205 -1.61 -14.11 -15.06
CA ALA A 205 -2.70 -13.37 -15.69
C ALA A 205 -3.78 -14.31 -16.27
N PRO A 206 -5.04 -13.86 -16.38
CA PRO A 206 -6.16 -14.64 -16.92
C PRO A 206 -6.12 -14.72 -18.46
N LEU A 207 -5.08 -15.33 -19.02
CA LEU A 207 -4.89 -15.47 -20.48
C LEU A 207 -5.90 -16.43 -21.13
N ASN A 208 -6.16 -16.24 -22.42
CA ASN A 208 -7.03 -17.14 -23.20
C ASN A 208 -6.55 -18.60 -23.12
N GLY A 209 -7.49 -19.53 -22.95
CA GLY A 209 -7.20 -20.96 -22.81
C GLY A 209 -6.72 -21.39 -21.42
N LYS A 210 -6.49 -20.44 -20.51
CA LYS A 210 -6.11 -20.73 -19.12
C LYS A 210 -7.32 -20.65 -18.20
N THR A 211 -7.59 -21.72 -17.45
CA THR A 211 -8.66 -21.76 -16.45
C THR A 211 -8.13 -21.81 -15.02
N VAL A 212 -6.86 -22.20 -14.84
CA VAL A 212 -6.22 -22.37 -13.53
C VAL A 212 -5.16 -21.30 -13.32
N ALA A 213 -5.29 -20.50 -12.26
CA ALA A 213 -4.25 -19.56 -11.84
C ALA A 213 -3.19 -20.25 -10.97
N ASN A 214 -1.93 -19.99 -11.32
CA ASN A 214 -0.73 -20.55 -10.67
C ASN A 214 0.11 -19.47 -9.97
N GLY A 215 -0.17 -18.19 -10.22
CA GLY A 215 0.44 -17.08 -9.49
C GLY A 215 0.14 -17.15 -8.01
N ASP A 216 0.93 -16.46 -7.20
CA ASP A 216 0.72 -16.43 -5.76
C ASP A 216 1.14 -15.10 -5.17
N ILE A 217 0.47 -14.79 -4.07
CA ILE A 217 0.83 -13.68 -3.20
C ILE A 217 1.06 -14.22 -1.79
N ARG A 218 2.12 -13.73 -1.16
CA ARG A 218 2.45 -14.04 0.23
C ARG A 218 3.06 -12.82 0.89
N ALA A 219 2.74 -12.59 2.15
CA ALA A 219 3.27 -11.45 2.88
C ALA A 219 3.54 -11.83 4.33
N ALA A 220 4.50 -11.14 4.93
CA ALA A 220 4.76 -11.22 6.35
C ALA A 220 5.19 -9.85 6.88
N VAL A 221 4.96 -9.64 8.18
CA VAL A 221 5.41 -8.47 8.91
C VAL A 221 6.13 -8.93 10.17
N LYS A 222 7.14 -8.18 10.59
CA LYS A 222 7.70 -8.29 11.94
C LYS A 222 7.87 -6.91 12.52
N GLN A 223 7.76 -6.82 13.84
CA GLN A 223 8.28 -5.67 14.57
C GLN A 223 9.81 -5.72 14.58
N GLN A 224 10.48 -4.57 14.67
CA GLN A 224 11.91 -4.52 14.91
C GLN A 224 12.30 -5.31 16.17
N GLY A 225 13.24 -6.25 16.02
CA GLY A 225 13.66 -7.18 17.07
C GLY A 225 12.69 -8.32 17.38
N GLY A 226 11.56 -8.42 16.65
CA GLY A 226 10.56 -9.47 16.84
C GLY A 226 10.59 -10.56 15.76
N SER A 227 9.67 -11.52 15.88
CA SER A 227 9.51 -12.64 14.95
C SER A 227 8.59 -12.31 13.77
N TRP A 228 8.82 -12.96 12.64
CA TRP A 228 7.95 -12.87 11.45
C TRP A 228 6.57 -13.47 11.72
N GLN A 229 5.55 -12.68 11.39
CA GLN A 229 4.15 -13.08 11.37
C GLN A 229 3.66 -13.06 9.93
N ALA A 230 3.29 -14.22 9.40
CA ALA A 230 2.72 -14.31 8.06
C ALA A 230 1.26 -13.85 8.06
N PHE A 231 0.87 -13.13 7.00
CA PHE A 231 -0.53 -12.86 6.71
C PHE A 231 -1.16 -14.17 6.21
N SER A 232 -2.01 -14.76 7.03
CA SER A 232 -2.66 -16.03 6.70
C SER A 232 -4.03 -15.83 6.07
N TYR A 233 -4.34 -16.62 5.06
CA TYR A 233 -5.63 -16.73 4.40
C TYR A 233 -6.35 -18.01 4.86
N TYR A 234 -7.67 -17.98 4.95
CA TYR A 234 -8.50 -19.15 5.27
C TYR A 234 -9.29 -19.53 4.02
N GLY A 235 -8.78 -20.51 3.29
CA GLY A 235 -9.38 -21.02 2.06
C GLY A 235 -10.11 -22.36 2.25
N PRO A 236 -10.55 -22.97 1.14
CA PRO A 236 -11.26 -24.26 1.16
C PRO A 236 -10.45 -25.38 1.84
N ASN A 237 -9.12 -25.34 1.72
CA ASN A 237 -8.22 -26.34 2.28
C ASN A 237 -7.67 -25.95 3.67
N GLY A 238 -8.30 -24.97 4.33
CA GLY A 238 -7.90 -24.48 5.65
C GLY A 238 -6.97 -23.27 5.58
N ARG A 239 -6.14 -23.13 6.62
CA ARG A 239 -5.29 -21.96 6.82
C ARG A 239 -3.98 -22.07 6.05
N THR A 240 -3.70 -21.10 5.18
CA THR A 240 -2.46 -20.99 4.41
C THR A 240 -1.80 -19.61 4.60
N ASN A 241 -0.52 -19.48 4.26
CA ASN A 241 0.25 -18.21 4.34
C ASN A 241 0.49 -17.57 2.97
N TYR A 242 -0.27 -18.03 1.97
CA TYR A 242 -0.24 -17.55 0.61
C TYR A 242 -1.66 -17.63 0.04
N PHE A 243 -1.89 -16.96 -1.08
CA PHE A 243 -3.11 -17.14 -1.86
C PHE A 243 -2.74 -17.32 -3.34
N LYS A 244 -3.23 -18.40 -3.95
CA LYS A 244 -3.01 -18.72 -5.37
C LYS A 244 -4.01 -17.96 -6.23
N THR A 245 -3.53 -17.17 -7.19
CA THR A 245 -4.36 -16.21 -7.93
C THR A 245 -3.70 -15.64 -9.17
N PHE A 246 -4.47 -14.86 -9.94
CA PHE A 246 -3.94 -13.94 -10.93
C PHE A 246 -3.49 -12.64 -10.24
N THR A 247 -2.23 -12.30 -10.45
CA THR A 247 -1.61 -11.10 -9.89
C THR A 247 -1.59 -9.96 -10.91
N HIS A 248 -1.76 -10.26 -12.19
CA HIS A 248 -1.86 -9.32 -13.30
C HIS A 248 -3.25 -9.33 -13.93
N GLU A 249 -3.69 -8.16 -14.40
CA GLU A 249 -4.94 -8.03 -15.17
C GLU A 249 -4.62 -7.94 -16.67
N LEU A 250 -5.65 -8.15 -17.49
CA LEU A 250 -5.63 -7.83 -18.91
C LEU A 250 -6.30 -6.48 -19.19
N THR A 251 -5.77 -5.77 -20.18
CA THR A 251 -6.44 -4.68 -20.89
C THR A 251 -7.70 -5.20 -21.58
N ALA A 252 -8.57 -4.28 -22.02
CA ALA A 252 -9.76 -4.63 -22.81
C ALA A 252 -9.44 -5.45 -24.09
N ASN A 253 -8.22 -5.31 -24.62
CA ASN A 253 -7.74 -6.03 -25.81
C ASN A 253 -6.99 -7.32 -25.47
N GLY A 254 -7.11 -7.84 -24.25
CA GLY A 254 -6.50 -9.10 -23.83
C GLY A 254 -4.98 -9.07 -23.60
N ARG A 255 -4.34 -7.90 -23.67
CA ARG A 255 -2.90 -7.74 -23.34
C ARG A 255 -2.73 -7.50 -21.85
N SER A 256 -1.71 -8.09 -21.22
CA SER A 256 -1.40 -7.81 -19.80
C SER A 256 -1.16 -6.32 -19.55
N VAL A 257 -1.72 -5.77 -18.48
CA VAL A 257 -1.44 -4.40 -18.05
C VAL A 257 -0.13 -4.40 -17.28
N GLN A 258 0.87 -3.72 -17.83
CA GLN A 258 2.09 -3.31 -17.13
C GLN A 258 2.29 -1.80 -17.29
N PRO A 259 2.88 -1.10 -16.29
CA PRO A 259 3.31 -1.58 -14.98
C PRO A 259 2.35 -1.19 -13.84
N ASN A 260 2.21 -2.05 -12.84
CA ASN A 260 1.65 -1.66 -11.55
C ASN A 260 2.63 -0.71 -10.86
N SER A 261 2.15 0.46 -10.41
CA SER A 261 2.98 1.37 -9.64
C SER A 261 2.94 0.98 -8.16
N PHE A 262 4.11 0.78 -7.55
CA PHE A 262 4.23 0.72 -6.09
C PHE A 262 4.04 2.12 -5.53
N LYS A 263 2.99 2.31 -4.74
CA LYS A 263 2.71 3.55 -4.02
C LYS A 263 2.77 3.30 -2.53
N PHE A 264 3.19 4.32 -1.78
CA PHE A 264 3.21 4.28 -0.33
C PHE A 264 2.87 5.64 0.26
N GLY A 265 2.29 5.65 1.47
CA GLY A 265 1.91 6.87 2.18
C GLY A 265 0.63 6.72 2.98
N TRP A 266 -0.31 7.63 2.79
CA TRP A 266 -1.66 7.57 3.37
C TRP A 266 -2.69 7.77 2.26
N TYR A 267 -3.39 6.71 1.90
CA TYR A 267 -4.58 6.76 1.07
C TYR A 267 -5.82 6.32 1.84
N GLY A 268 -6.82 7.19 1.91
CA GLY A 268 -8.07 6.89 2.59
C GLY A 268 -8.56 8.04 3.47
N PRO A 269 -9.76 7.88 4.03
CA PRO A 269 -10.35 8.88 4.88
C PRO A 269 -9.63 8.99 6.23
N ALA A 270 -9.66 10.20 6.81
CA ALA A 270 -9.23 10.46 8.18
C ALA A 270 -10.43 10.91 9.01
N ARG A 271 -10.42 10.58 10.30
CA ARG A 271 -11.45 11.04 11.25
C ARG A 271 -11.48 12.58 11.30
N PRO A 272 -12.64 13.24 11.21
CA PRO A 272 -12.73 14.70 11.38
C PRO A 272 -12.12 15.17 12.71
N ASN A 273 -11.50 16.35 12.72
CA ASN A 273 -10.85 16.97 13.88
C ASN A 273 -9.74 16.13 14.54
N SER A 274 -9.05 15.31 13.74
CA SER A 274 -7.93 14.50 14.19
C SER A 274 -6.71 14.65 13.28
N SER A 275 -5.57 14.11 13.71
CA SER A 275 -4.37 13.96 12.89
C SER A 275 -3.86 12.51 12.96
N GLY A 276 -3.23 12.05 11.89
CA GLY A 276 -2.54 10.79 11.81
C GLY A 276 -1.14 10.99 11.26
N VAL A 277 -0.19 10.20 11.76
CA VAL A 277 1.22 10.29 11.38
C VAL A 277 1.80 8.90 11.15
N ILE A 278 2.29 8.68 9.92
CA ILE A 278 2.95 7.43 9.51
C ILE A 278 4.33 7.78 8.97
N TYR A 279 5.34 7.06 9.43
CA TYR A 279 6.68 7.07 8.84
C TYR A 279 6.83 5.84 7.93
N PHE A 280 7.54 6.02 6.83
CA PHE A 280 7.90 4.98 5.87
C PHE A 280 9.39 5.02 5.65
N ASP A 281 10.04 3.88 5.54
CA ASP A 281 11.46 3.84 5.18
C ASP A 281 11.77 2.56 4.39
N GLU A 282 12.97 2.49 3.80
CA GLU A 282 13.56 1.23 3.35
C GLU A 282 12.72 0.45 2.32
N VAL A 283 12.47 0.99 1.12
CA VAL A 283 11.73 0.29 0.05
C VAL A 283 12.67 -0.50 -0.86
N TYR A 284 12.40 -1.79 -1.04
CA TYR A 284 13.22 -2.73 -1.82
C TYR A 284 12.38 -3.57 -2.79
N SER A 285 13.02 -3.98 -3.90
CA SER A 285 12.48 -4.94 -4.88
C SER A 285 13.62 -5.80 -5.42
N ASN A 286 13.44 -7.12 -5.44
CA ASN A 286 14.44 -8.07 -5.92
C ASN A 286 13.76 -9.31 -6.53
N SER A 287 14.36 -9.92 -7.55
CA SER A 287 13.79 -11.09 -8.25
C SER A 287 13.77 -12.36 -7.40
N TYR A 288 14.51 -12.43 -6.29
CA TYR A 288 14.54 -13.59 -5.39
C TYR A 288 14.69 -13.18 -3.92
N PHE A 289 14.28 -14.08 -3.01
CA PHE A 289 14.19 -13.79 -1.58
C PHE A 289 15.55 -13.42 -0.96
N GLY A 290 16.58 -14.16 -1.35
CA GLY A 290 17.96 -13.96 -0.88
C GLY A 290 18.55 -12.59 -1.21
N GLY A 291 18.00 -11.90 -2.21
CA GLY A 291 18.44 -10.57 -2.63
C GLY A 291 17.83 -9.43 -1.82
N LEU A 292 16.89 -9.70 -0.91
CA LEU A 292 16.45 -8.69 0.06
C LEU A 292 17.53 -8.43 1.13
N PRO A 293 17.58 -7.23 1.72
CA PRO A 293 18.46 -6.94 2.85
C PRO A 293 18.21 -7.89 4.02
N SER A 294 19.24 -8.10 4.84
CA SER A 294 19.21 -9.05 5.96
C SER A 294 18.04 -8.80 6.92
N GLN A 295 17.66 -7.54 7.17
CA GLN A 295 16.52 -7.23 8.05
C GLN A 295 15.18 -7.73 7.51
N TYR A 296 15.05 -8.01 6.21
CA TYR A 296 13.83 -8.58 5.60
C TYR A 296 13.88 -10.11 5.45
N ARG A 297 15.06 -10.72 5.62
CA ARG A 297 15.25 -12.16 5.48
C ARG A 297 15.18 -12.88 6.82
N ASN A 298 15.93 -12.36 7.80
CA ASN A 298 16.09 -12.94 9.13
C ASN A 298 14.90 -12.64 10.03
#